data_AF-A0A2A7U7F0-F1
#
_entry.id   AF-A0A2A7U7F0-F1
#
_cell.length_a   1.000
_cell.length_b   1.000
_cell.length_c   1.000
_cell.angle_alpha   90.00
_cell.angle_beta   90.00
_cell.angle_gamma   90.00
#
_symmetry.space_group_name_H-M   'P 1'
#
loop_
_entity.id
_entity.type
_entity.pdbx_description
1 polymer ?
#
loop_
_entity_poly.entity_id
_entity_poly.type
_entity_poly.pdbx_seq_one_letter_code
_entity_poly.pdbx_strand_id
1 'polypeptide(L)'
;MMMRVNVSNATMTVSRGLFIGVLWALSSLTQVHAADKTALHSPQAGVLCDSYICADAQGVSRTLTERYLGARVAQRVFSQGDFDRTAFTFANGIFCDTHERLCREDRYYGSDGKHSGAISAHYTALLFPPASESPQIKGSAGDANDATPGIAGK
;
A
#
# COMPACT_ATOMS: atom_id res chain seq x y z
N MET A 1 -12.27 13.05 -42.80
CA MET A 1 -13.62 12.49 -42.63
C MET A 1 -14.40 13.46 -41.73
N MET A 2 -15.32 14.25 -42.27
CA MET A 2 -16.13 15.22 -41.51
C MET A 2 -17.55 14.65 -41.40
N MET A 3 -18.00 14.36 -40.17
CA MET A 3 -19.39 13.97 -39.92
C MET A 3 -20.23 15.22 -39.67
N ARG A 4 -21.22 15.43 -40.54
CA ARG A 4 -22.28 16.42 -40.38
C ARG A 4 -23.33 15.87 -39.41
N VAL A 5 -23.71 16.64 -38.41
CA VAL A 5 -24.85 16.34 -37.53
C VAL A 5 -25.97 17.32 -37.89
N ASN A 6 -27.15 16.80 -38.20
CA ASN A 6 -28.32 17.58 -38.61
C ASN A 6 -29.33 17.60 -37.45
N VAL A 7 -29.66 18.77 -36.93
CA VAL A 7 -30.65 18.96 -35.85
C VAL A 7 -31.92 19.53 -36.48
N SER A 8 -32.97 18.72 -36.55
CA SER A 8 -34.30 19.18 -36.95
C SER A 8 -34.95 19.93 -35.79
N ASN A 9 -35.32 21.18 -36.04
CA ASN A 9 -35.86 22.10 -35.05
C ASN A 9 -37.34 21.78 -34.81
N ALA A 10 -37.67 21.21 -33.64
CA ALA A 10 -39.06 21.01 -33.22
C ALA A 10 -39.43 22.08 -32.17
N THR A 11 -40.25 23.05 -32.57
CA THR A 11 -40.79 24.08 -31.68
C THR A 11 -41.90 23.49 -30.80
N MET A 12 -41.61 23.24 -29.53
CA MET A 12 -42.61 22.89 -28.52
C MET A 12 -43.17 24.16 -27.86
N THR A 13 -44.46 24.45 -28.08
CA THR A 13 -45.21 25.45 -27.32
C THR A 13 -45.55 24.89 -25.93
N VAL A 14 -44.91 25.43 -24.90
CA VAL A 14 -45.13 25.08 -23.49
C VAL A 14 -46.19 26.01 -22.89
N SER A 15 -47.36 25.46 -22.54
CA SER A 15 -48.41 26.16 -21.82
C SER A 15 -48.01 26.35 -20.34
N ARG A 16 -47.97 27.60 -19.88
CA ARG A 16 -47.40 28.07 -18.59
C ARG A 16 -48.19 27.67 -17.32
N GLY A 17 -49.01 26.62 -17.36
CA GLY A 17 -49.95 26.29 -16.28
C GLY A 17 -49.62 25.07 -15.43
N LEU A 18 -48.69 24.20 -15.83
CA LEU A 18 -48.53 22.90 -15.18
C LEU A 18 -47.07 22.39 -15.17
N PHE A 19 -46.13 23.21 -14.71
CA PHE A 19 -44.70 22.85 -14.61
C PHE A 19 -44.12 23.08 -13.21
N ILE A 20 -44.87 22.78 -12.14
CA ILE A 20 -44.32 22.76 -10.77
C ILE A 20 -44.34 21.34 -10.16
N GLY A 21 -45.04 20.36 -10.76
CA GLY A 21 -45.22 19.03 -10.17
C GLY A 21 -44.31 17.89 -10.69
N VAL A 22 -43.61 18.06 -11.82
CA VAL A 22 -42.99 16.91 -12.54
C VAL A 22 -41.44 16.92 -12.50
N LEU A 23 -40.81 17.93 -11.89
CA LEU A 23 -39.35 18.13 -11.88
C LEU A 23 -38.62 17.59 -10.63
N TRP A 24 -39.25 16.69 -9.86
CA TRP A 24 -38.66 16.10 -8.64
C TRP A 24 -38.59 14.56 -8.64
N ALA A 25 -38.75 13.89 -9.80
CA ALA A 25 -38.89 12.42 -9.85
C ALA A 25 -37.76 11.66 -10.59
N LEU A 26 -36.65 12.28 -10.97
CA LEU A 26 -35.53 11.60 -11.68
C LEU A 26 -34.15 11.85 -11.07
N SER A 27 -34.03 11.78 -9.74
CA SER A 27 -32.75 11.90 -9.04
C SER A 27 -32.42 10.64 -8.25
N SER A 28 -32.30 9.49 -8.93
CA SER A 28 -31.90 8.25 -8.27
C SER A 28 -30.93 7.44 -9.13
N LEU A 29 -29.78 7.12 -8.53
CA LEU A 29 -28.73 6.18 -8.95
C LEU A 29 -27.64 6.69 -9.92
N THR A 30 -26.77 7.57 -9.43
CA THR A 30 -25.34 7.51 -9.78
C THR A 30 -24.62 6.69 -8.71
N GLN A 31 -24.50 5.38 -8.90
CA GLN A 31 -23.60 4.55 -8.08
C GLN A 31 -22.15 4.85 -8.50
N VAL A 32 -21.52 5.81 -7.82
CA VAL A 32 -20.07 5.99 -7.86
C VAL A 32 -19.46 4.85 -7.03
N HIS A 33 -18.98 3.79 -7.68
CA HIS A 33 -18.07 2.86 -7.03
C HIS A 33 -16.76 3.60 -6.81
N ALA A 34 -16.53 4.05 -5.58
CA ALA A 34 -15.19 4.45 -5.16
C ALA A 34 -14.30 3.21 -5.33
N ALA A 35 -13.32 3.29 -6.24
CA ALA A 35 -12.29 2.27 -6.31
C ALA A 35 -11.66 2.15 -4.90
N ASP A 36 -11.60 0.93 -4.36
CA ASP A 36 -10.87 0.60 -3.14
C ASP A 36 -9.37 0.90 -3.33
N LYS A 37 -9.01 2.19 -3.29
CA LYS A 37 -7.64 2.69 -3.46
C LYS A 37 -6.78 2.47 -2.21
N THR A 38 -7.24 1.65 -1.28
CA THR A 38 -6.69 1.59 0.07
C THR A 38 -6.56 0.17 0.61
N ALA A 39 -6.73 -0.86 -0.22
CA ALA A 39 -6.43 -2.21 0.22
C ALA A 39 -4.91 -2.45 0.26
N LEU A 40 -4.40 -2.77 1.44
CA LEU A 40 -3.07 -3.35 1.57
C LEU A 40 -3.09 -4.79 1.08
N HIS A 41 -2.01 -5.20 0.43
CA HIS A 41 -1.83 -6.57 -0.02
C HIS A 41 -0.46 -7.09 0.40
N SER A 42 -0.38 -8.40 0.63
CA SER A 42 0.86 -9.08 1.04
C SER A 42 1.27 -10.09 -0.05
N PRO A 43 2.19 -9.70 -0.95
CA PRO A 43 2.64 -10.57 -2.05
C PRO A 43 3.37 -11.84 -1.58
N GLN A 44 3.98 -11.79 -0.40
CA GLN A 44 4.68 -12.89 0.26
C GLN A 44 4.72 -12.62 1.76
N ALA A 45 4.93 -13.67 2.56
CA ALA A 45 5.08 -13.54 4.01
C ALA A 45 6.15 -12.50 4.37
N GLY A 46 5.83 -11.59 5.30
CA GLY A 46 6.74 -10.53 5.75
C GLY A 46 6.88 -9.35 4.79
N VAL A 47 6.08 -9.29 3.71
CA VAL A 47 6.02 -8.13 2.81
C VAL A 47 4.60 -7.59 2.76
N LEU A 48 4.47 -6.29 2.97
CA LEU A 48 3.21 -5.57 2.89
C LEU A 48 3.36 -4.38 1.94
N CYS A 49 2.40 -4.24 1.03
CA CYS A 49 2.42 -3.25 -0.03
C CYS A 49 1.10 -2.49 -0.11
N ASP A 50 1.19 -1.20 -0.44
CA ASP A 50 0.07 -0.39 -0.93
C ASP A 50 0.30 0.02 -2.40
N SER A 51 -0.35 1.08 -2.87
CA SER A 51 -0.19 1.58 -4.24
C SER A 51 1.11 2.37 -4.50
N TYR A 52 1.89 2.67 -3.46
CA TYR A 52 3.05 3.57 -3.52
C TYR A 52 4.34 2.90 -3.04
N ILE A 53 4.27 2.09 -2.00
CA ILE A 53 5.42 1.50 -1.33
C ILE A 53 5.16 0.04 -0.98
N CYS A 54 6.27 -0.72 -0.93
CA CYS A 54 6.33 -2.00 -0.27
C CYS A 54 7.34 -1.95 0.87
N ALA A 55 7.00 -2.58 1.98
CA ALA A 55 7.84 -2.67 3.16
C ALA A 55 7.99 -4.13 3.63
N ASP A 56 9.07 -4.38 4.35
CA ASP A 56 9.30 -5.60 5.11
C ASP A 56 9.70 -5.26 6.55
N ALA A 57 10.17 -6.25 7.31
CA ALA A 57 10.60 -6.06 8.70
C ALA A 57 11.79 -5.09 8.87
N GLN A 58 12.50 -4.72 7.80
CA GLN A 58 13.57 -3.71 7.79
C GLN A 58 13.06 -2.31 7.38
N GLY A 59 11.81 -2.21 6.93
CA GLY A 59 11.15 -0.96 6.61
C GLY A 59 10.78 -0.83 5.14
N VAL A 60 10.47 0.40 4.71
CA VAL A 60 10.12 0.72 3.33
C VAL A 60 11.26 0.33 2.39
N SER A 61 11.02 -0.52 1.40
CA SER A 61 12.07 -1.12 0.56
C SER A 61 11.97 -0.71 -0.91
N ARG A 62 13.00 -0.04 -1.43
CA ARG A 62 13.08 0.32 -2.86
C ARG A 62 13.02 -0.91 -3.75
N THR A 63 13.79 -1.94 -3.42
CA THR A 63 13.85 -3.18 -4.19
C THR A 63 12.50 -3.91 -4.21
N LEU A 64 11.79 -3.98 -3.08
CA LEU A 64 10.46 -4.59 -3.04
C LEU A 64 9.43 -3.74 -3.79
N THR A 65 9.49 -2.42 -3.62
CA THR A 65 8.60 -1.47 -4.32
C THR A 65 8.78 -1.59 -5.83
N GLU A 66 10.02 -1.67 -6.32
CA GLU A 66 10.29 -1.88 -7.73
C GLU A 66 9.82 -3.25 -8.22
N ARG A 67 10.06 -4.30 -7.42
CA ARG A 67 9.64 -5.67 -7.75
C ARG A 67 8.12 -5.80 -7.91
N TYR A 68 7.34 -5.23 -6.99
CA TYR A 68 5.90 -5.46 -6.91
C TYR A 68 5.06 -4.33 -7.54
N LEU A 69 5.55 -3.09 -7.54
CA LEU A 69 4.83 -1.90 -8.06
C LEU A 69 5.49 -1.29 -9.31
N GLY A 70 6.69 -1.73 -9.66
CA GLY A 70 7.41 -1.32 -10.86
C GLY A 70 8.37 -0.14 -10.67
N ALA A 71 9.35 -0.05 -11.56
CA ALA A 71 10.45 0.92 -11.48
C ALA A 71 10.00 2.39 -11.46
N ARG A 72 8.91 2.74 -12.18
CA ARG A 72 8.40 4.12 -12.19
C ARG A 72 7.84 4.55 -10.83
N VAL A 73 7.18 3.65 -10.11
CA VAL A 73 6.64 3.92 -8.76
C VAL A 73 7.79 4.07 -7.78
N ALA A 74 8.74 3.13 -7.80
CA ALA A 74 9.95 3.22 -6.98
C ALA A 74 10.73 4.52 -7.26
N GLN A 75 10.97 4.88 -8.52
CA GLN A 75 11.66 6.12 -8.85
C GLN A 75 10.93 7.35 -8.30
N ARG A 76 9.60 7.40 -8.41
CA ARG A 76 8.81 8.52 -7.88
C ARG A 76 8.99 8.66 -6.36
N VAL A 77 8.88 7.57 -5.61
CA VAL A 77 8.97 7.61 -4.15
C VAL A 77 10.38 7.99 -3.68
N PHE A 78 11.40 7.30 -4.22
CA PHE A 78 12.78 7.38 -3.72
C PHE A 78 13.61 8.50 -4.38
N SER A 79 13.04 9.30 -5.28
CA SER A 79 13.71 10.51 -5.82
C SER A 79 13.46 11.77 -4.99
N GLN A 80 12.62 11.68 -3.95
CA GLN A 80 12.24 12.81 -3.10
C GLN A 80 13.31 13.18 -2.05
N GLY A 81 14.42 12.44 -1.99
CA GLY A 81 15.46 12.56 -0.98
C GLY A 81 15.41 11.43 0.04
N ASP A 82 16.30 11.51 1.04
CA ASP A 82 16.33 10.54 2.13
C ASP A 82 15.17 10.81 3.10
N PHE A 83 14.52 9.73 3.53
CA PHE A 83 13.42 9.76 4.49
C PHE A 83 13.55 8.60 5.46
N ASP A 84 12.85 8.69 6.58
CA ASP A 84 12.79 7.60 7.55
C ASP A 84 12.02 6.41 6.97
N ARG A 85 12.67 5.26 6.91
CA ARG A 85 12.13 4.03 6.33
C ARG A 85 11.63 3.07 7.41
N THR A 86 11.91 3.32 8.69
CA THR A 86 11.57 2.43 9.80
C THR A 86 10.21 2.76 10.42
N ALA A 87 9.76 4.00 10.33
CA ALA A 87 8.43 4.45 10.74
C ALA A 87 7.65 5.02 9.54
N PHE A 88 6.59 4.35 9.10
CA PHE A 88 5.89 4.69 7.85
C PHE A 88 4.39 4.43 7.93
N THR A 89 3.61 5.16 7.14
CA THR A 89 2.15 5.02 7.05
C THR A 89 1.77 4.65 5.62
N PHE A 90 1.02 3.57 5.46
CA PHE A 90 0.46 3.21 4.17
C PHE A 90 -0.72 4.10 3.78
N ALA A 91 -1.13 4.06 2.52
CA ALA A 91 -2.25 4.82 1.96
C ALA A 91 -3.56 4.68 2.75
N ASN A 92 -3.76 3.57 3.47
CA ASN A 92 -4.97 3.31 4.25
C ASN A 92 -4.93 3.81 5.70
N GLY A 93 -3.84 4.48 6.09
CA GLY A 93 -3.67 5.03 7.42
C GLY A 93 -2.97 4.10 8.41
N ILE A 94 -2.76 2.82 8.05
CA ILE A 94 -1.99 1.89 8.89
C ILE A 94 -0.56 2.38 9.00
N PHE A 95 -0.14 2.66 10.22
CA PHE A 95 1.21 3.07 10.57
C PHE A 95 1.98 1.87 11.09
N CYS A 96 3.17 1.61 10.56
CA CYS A 96 4.05 0.54 11.06
C CYS A 96 5.39 1.13 11.48
N ASP A 97 5.91 0.61 12.59
CA ASP A 97 7.23 0.93 13.13
C ASP A 97 8.05 -0.35 13.28
N THR A 98 9.20 -0.42 12.62
CA THR A 98 10.07 -1.61 12.65
C THR A 98 10.85 -1.76 13.95
N HIS A 99 11.06 -0.68 14.69
CA HIS A 99 11.66 -0.72 16.03
C HIS A 99 10.70 -1.31 17.05
N GLU A 100 9.42 -0.92 16.98
CA GLU A 100 8.36 -1.54 17.80
C GLU A 100 7.94 -2.93 17.30
N ARG A 101 8.20 -3.22 16.01
CA ARG A 101 7.68 -4.38 15.29
C ARG A 101 6.15 -4.49 15.38
N LEU A 102 5.48 -3.35 15.28
CA LEU A 102 4.03 -3.22 15.37
C LEU A 102 3.48 -2.37 14.23
N CYS A 103 2.28 -2.71 13.79
CA CYS A 103 1.44 -1.84 13.01
C CYS A 103 0.26 -1.36 13.86
N ARG A 104 -0.16 -0.11 13.66
CA ARG A 104 -1.21 0.59 14.39
C ARG A 104 -2.20 1.21 13.40
N GLU A 105 -3.42 1.44 13.88
CA GLU A 105 -4.51 2.01 13.09
C GLU A 105 -4.29 3.50 12.72
N ASP A 106 -3.35 4.17 13.40
CA ASP A 106 -2.93 5.53 13.09
C ASP A 106 -1.50 5.84 13.59
N ARG A 107 -0.97 6.98 13.15
CA ARG A 107 0.40 7.45 13.45
C ARG A 107 0.50 8.42 14.63
N TYR A 108 -0.59 8.76 15.30
CA TYR A 108 -0.61 9.86 16.26
C TYR A 108 0.04 9.47 17.59
N TYR A 109 0.51 10.50 18.31
CA TYR A 109 1.09 10.34 19.63
C TYR A 109 0.04 10.64 20.72
N GLY A 110 0.11 9.87 21.80
CA GLY A 110 -0.65 10.11 23.02
C GLY A 110 0.01 11.17 23.90
N SER A 111 -0.66 11.47 25.03
CA SER A 111 -0.14 12.41 26.05
C SER A 111 1.17 11.95 26.70
N ASP A 112 1.53 10.67 26.54
CA ASP A 112 2.78 10.07 27.03
C ASP A 112 3.94 10.20 26.02
N GLY A 113 3.71 10.83 24.87
CA GLY A 113 4.71 10.99 23.81
C GLY A 113 4.97 9.71 23.01
N LYS A 114 4.16 8.66 23.16
CA LYS A 114 4.25 7.41 22.41
C LYS A 114 3.12 7.28 21.40
N HIS A 115 3.26 6.40 20.41
CA HIS A 115 2.19 6.16 19.44
C HIS A 115 0.94 5.64 20.15
N SER A 116 -0.19 6.35 19.98
CA SER A 116 -1.46 6.06 20.65
C SER A 116 -2.41 5.19 19.82
N GLY A 117 -2.15 5.03 18.53
CA GLY A 117 -2.99 4.22 17.66
C GLY A 117 -3.12 2.79 18.16
N ALA A 118 -4.34 2.24 18.09
CA ALA A 118 -4.62 0.86 18.45
C ALA A 118 -3.74 -0.08 17.62
N ILE A 119 -3.25 -1.16 18.22
CA ILE A 119 -2.42 -2.15 17.50
C ILE A 119 -3.30 -2.88 16.50
N SER A 120 -2.88 -2.87 15.24
CA SER A 120 -3.49 -3.66 14.18
C SER A 120 -2.87 -5.06 14.17
N ALA A 121 -3.50 -6.01 14.85
CA ALA A 121 -2.98 -7.38 14.96
C ALA A 121 -2.81 -8.04 13.58
N HIS A 122 -3.74 -7.78 12.66
CA HIS A 122 -3.71 -8.33 11.31
C HIS A 122 -2.47 -7.88 10.52
N TYR A 123 -2.26 -6.56 10.38
CA TYR A 123 -1.13 -6.04 9.60
C TYR A 123 0.21 -6.25 10.31
N THR A 124 0.22 -6.27 11.65
CA THR A 124 1.39 -6.65 12.43
C THR A 124 1.84 -8.07 12.08
N ALA A 125 0.92 -9.04 12.04
CA ALA A 125 1.25 -10.42 11.70
C ALA A 125 1.72 -10.58 10.24
N LEU A 126 1.14 -9.82 9.31
CA LEU A 126 1.55 -9.87 7.89
C LEU A 126 2.97 -9.33 7.67
N LEU A 127 3.33 -8.23 8.33
CA LEU A 127 4.62 -7.57 8.15
C LEU A 127 5.72 -8.16 9.04
N PHE A 128 5.36 -8.61 10.25
CA PHE A 128 6.27 -9.18 11.24
C PHE A 128 5.87 -10.61 11.63
N PRO A 129 5.84 -11.56 10.67
CA PRO A 129 5.42 -12.91 10.94
C PRO A 129 6.30 -13.58 12.01
N PRO A 130 5.75 -14.53 12.79
CA PRO A 130 6.53 -15.29 13.76
C PRO A 130 7.66 -16.06 13.06
N ALA A 131 8.73 -16.37 13.80
CA ALA A 131 9.96 -16.96 13.25
C ALA A 131 9.75 -18.30 12.50
N SER A 132 8.62 -18.99 12.71
CA SER A 132 8.23 -20.20 11.98
C SER A 132 7.79 -19.96 10.54
N GLU A 133 7.50 -18.71 10.15
CA GLU A 133 6.83 -18.36 8.88
C GLU A 133 7.60 -17.30 8.06
N SER A 134 8.77 -16.87 8.54
CA SER A 134 9.61 -15.88 7.89
C SER A 134 10.48 -16.51 6.78
N PRO A 135 10.48 -15.99 5.53
CA PRO A 135 11.41 -16.42 4.49
C PRO A 135 12.84 -16.10 4.90
N GLN A 136 13.57 -17.13 5.35
CA GLN A 136 15.00 -17.05 5.67
C GLN A 136 15.77 -16.65 4.41
N ILE A 137 16.16 -15.37 4.31
CA ILE A 137 17.25 -14.96 3.42
C ILE A 137 18.50 -15.61 4.01
N LYS A 138 18.91 -16.74 3.42
CA LYS A 138 20.14 -17.46 3.72
C LYS A 138 21.33 -16.53 3.46
N GLY A 139 21.72 -15.78 4.48
CA GLY A 139 23.00 -15.09 4.52
C GLY A 139 24.10 -16.14 4.50
N SER A 140 24.92 -16.13 3.44
CA SER A 140 26.18 -16.87 3.36
C SER A 140 27.16 -16.28 4.36
N ALA A 141 27.07 -16.66 5.64
CA ALA A 141 28.19 -16.57 6.55
C ALA A 141 29.11 -17.76 6.25
N GLY A 142 30.36 -17.46 5.89
CA GLY A 142 31.35 -18.48 5.57
C GLY A 142 31.71 -19.30 6.80
N ASP A 143 31.70 -20.62 6.64
CA ASP A 143 32.33 -21.54 7.56
C ASP A 143 33.74 -21.84 7.04
N ALA A 144 34.71 -21.06 7.53
CA ALA A 144 36.10 -21.47 7.56
C ALA A 144 36.23 -22.57 8.60
N ASN A 145 36.38 -23.83 8.16
CA ASN A 145 36.92 -24.94 8.95
C ASN A 145 37.31 -26.11 8.02
N ASP A 146 38.50 -26.06 7.44
CA ASP A 146 39.22 -27.28 7.04
C ASP A 146 40.56 -27.29 7.79
N ALA A 147 40.53 -27.92 8.96
CA ALA A 147 41.72 -28.33 9.67
C ALA A 147 42.05 -29.75 9.21
N THR A 148 42.94 -29.86 8.22
CA THR A 148 43.56 -31.13 7.83
C THR A 148 44.49 -31.61 8.95
N PRO A 149 44.32 -32.82 9.52
CA PRO A 149 45.31 -33.42 10.42
C PRO A 149 46.46 -34.05 9.62
N GLY A 150 47.67 -33.88 10.15
CA GLY A 150 48.94 -34.31 9.56
C GLY A 150 49.03 -35.79 9.21
N ILE A 151 49.73 -36.01 8.10
CA ILE A 151 50.13 -37.31 7.59
C ILE A 151 51.33 -37.78 8.41
N ALA A 152 51.16 -38.86 9.18
CA ALA A 152 52.27 -39.62 9.75
C ALA A 152 52.81 -40.57 8.66
N GLY A 153 54.10 -40.48 8.34
CA GLY A 153 54.73 -41.42 7.41
C GLY A 153 56.21 -41.12 7.12
N LYS A 154 57.06 -41.91 7.81
CA LYS A 154 58.52 -42.12 7.63
C LYS A 154 59.50 -41.10 8.19
#